data_AF-A0A1B9PFI4-F1
#
_entry.id   AF-A0A1B9PFI4-F1
#
_cell.length_a   1.000
_cell.length_b   1.000
_cell.length_c   1.000
_cell.angle_alpha   90.00
_cell.angle_beta   90.00
_cell.angle_gamma   90.00
#
_symmetry.space_group_name_H-M   'P 1'
#
loop_
_entity.id
_entity.type
_entity.pdbx_description
1 polymer ?
#
loop_
_entity_poly.entity_id
_entity_poly.type
_entity_poly.pdbx_seq_one_letter_code
_entity_poly.pdbx_strand_id
1 'polypeptide(L)'
;MNDLKTAEQFYQASLENLNKANELHEKMEATERKTVALFSRFIDGTKSISGDVEFAARDNLKAIQSRDILAVINSITAMTLDMPKPFLAVCYAGSAINSFDINVWNPSDKDSLNDRLNGNLILDKPSALEDALSLESQLAEFIIEIKDKTEVAA
;
A
#
# COMPACT_ATOMS: atom_id res chain seq x y z
N MET A 1 -40.27 -30.37 8.09
CA MET A 1 -39.13 -30.90 8.87
C MET A 1 -37.83 -31.00 8.06
N ASN A 2 -37.89 -31.04 6.72
CA ASN A 2 -36.69 -31.00 5.84
C ASN A 2 -36.10 -29.57 5.70
N ASP A 3 -36.94 -28.55 5.58
CA ASP A 3 -36.48 -27.18 5.29
C ASP A 3 -35.63 -26.56 6.42
N LEU A 4 -35.89 -26.96 7.66
CA LEU A 4 -35.14 -26.49 8.83
C LEU A 4 -33.71 -27.04 8.85
N LYS A 5 -33.52 -28.29 8.43
CA LYS A 5 -32.20 -28.91 8.26
C LYS A 5 -31.40 -28.26 7.14
N THR A 6 -32.07 -27.90 6.04
CA THR A 6 -31.44 -27.21 4.91
C THR A 6 -31.02 -25.79 5.26
N ALA A 7 -31.84 -25.07 6.04
CA ALA A 7 -31.50 -23.73 6.55
C ALA A 7 -30.29 -23.76 7.51
N GLU A 8 -30.23 -24.75 8.41
CA GLU A 8 -29.13 -24.90 9.35
C GLU A 8 -27.80 -25.25 8.65
N GLN A 9 -27.86 -26.11 7.63
CA GLN A 9 -26.70 -26.41 6.78
C GLN A 9 -26.20 -25.18 6.00
N PHE A 10 -27.12 -24.38 5.46
CA PHE A 10 -26.78 -23.13 4.79
C PHE A 10 -26.14 -22.12 5.74
N TYR A 11 -26.66 -22.00 6.97
CA TYR A 11 -26.11 -21.13 8.00
C TYR A 11 -24.68 -21.53 8.37
N GLN A 12 -24.42 -22.82 8.59
CA GLN A 12 -23.08 -23.32 8.91
C GLN A 12 -22.08 -23.11 7.77
N ALA A 13 -22.48 -23.39 6.52
CA ALA A 13 -21.63 -23.13 5.35
C ALA A 13 -21.32 -21.64 5.17
N SER A 14 -22.28 -20.77 5.48
CA SER A 14 -22.09 -19.32 5.42
C SER A 14 -21.11 -18.83 6.51
N LEU A 15 -21.20 -19.41 7.71
CA LEU A 15 -20.28 -19.12 8.81
C LEU A 15 -18.85 -19.56 8.51
N GLU A 16 -18.69 -20.74 7.89
CA GLU A 16 -17.38 -21.27 7.52
C GLU A 16 -16.73 -20.43 6.41
N ASN A 17 -17.53 -19.96 5.44
CA ASN A 17 -17.06 -19.04 4.40
C ASN A 17 -16.69 -17.67 4.96
N LEU A 18 -17.46 -17.16 5.93
CA LEU A 18 -17.15 -15.90 6.62
C LEU A 18 -15.83 -16.01 7.39
N ASN A 19 -15.61 -17.11 8.12
CA ASN A 19 -14.35 -17.33 8.83
C ASN A 19 -13.16 -17.44 7.88
N LYS A 20 -13.31 -18.13 6.74
CA LYS A 20 -12.27 -18.19 5.70
C LYS A 20 -11.98 -16.81 5.09
N ALA A 21 -13.01 -16.00 4.86
CA ALA A 21 -12.86 -14.64 4.37
C ALA A 21 -12.11 -13.76 5.38
N ASN A 22 -12.43 -13.86 6.67
CA ASN A 22 -11.74 -13.14 7.73
C ASN A 22 -10.27 -13.58 7.86
N GLU A 23 -9.97 -14.88 7.80
CA GLU A 23 -8.59 -15.37 7.81
C GLU A 23 -7.78 -14.89 6.59
N LEU A 24 -8.43 -14.79 5.42
CA LEU A 24 -7.82 -14.24 4.20
C LEU A 24 -7.54 -12.74 4.34
N HIS A 25 -8.48 -11.99 4.91
CA HIS A 25 -8.36 -10.56 5.20
C HIS A 25 -7.21 -10.30 6.17
N GLU A 26 -7.15 -11.01 7.30
CA GLU A 26 -6.05 -10.88 8.28
C GLU A 26 -4.69 -11.24 7.68
N LYS A 27 -4.61 -12.27 6.82
CA LYS A 27 -3.37 -12.63 6.12
C LYS A 27 -2.95 -11.56 5.11
N MET A 28 -3.92 -10.92 4.45
CA MET A 28 -3.67 -9.83 3.52
C MET A 28 -3.14 -8.60 4.26
N GLU A 29 -3.81 -8.16 5.33
CA GLU A 29 -3.34 -7.08 6.20
C GLU A 29 -1.95 -7.37 6.78
N ALA A 30 -1.70 -8.59 7.24
CA ALA A 30 -0.40 -8.97 7.78
C ALA A 30 0.70 -8.94 6.70
N THR A 31 0.36 -9.23 5.44
CA THR A 31 1.28 -9.17 4.30
C THR A 31 1.53 -7.73 3.87
N GLU A 32 0.50 -6.89 3.87
CA GLU A 32 0.60 -5.44 3.62
C GLU A 32 1.46 -4.76 4.69
N ARG A 33 1.21 -5.02 5.98
CA ARG A 33 2.02 -4.50 7.10
C ARG A 33 3.46 -4.99 7.07
N LYS A 34 3.71 -6.25 6.66
CA LYS A 34 5.08 -6.77 6.47
C LYS A 34 5.78 -6.07 5.32
N THR A 35 5.08 -5.88 4.21
CA THR A 35 5.61 -5.19 3.02
C THR A 35 5.96 -3.75 3.35
N VAL A 36 5.07 -3.02 4.02
CA VAL A 36 5.32 -1.67 4.54
C VAL A 36 6.51 -1.64 5.48
N ALA A 37 6.52 -2.47 6.53
CA ALA A 37 7.62 -2.51 7.49
C ALA A 37 8.98 -2.87 6.84
N LEU A 38 8.96 -3.58 5.71
CA LEU A 38 10.15 -3.85 4.89
C LEU A 38 10.57 -2.61 4.09
N PHE A 39 9.63 -1.88 3.47
CA PHE A 39 9.91 -0.62 2.78
C PHE A 39 10.41 0.47 3.74
N SER A 40 9.77 0.71 4.89
CA SER A 40 10.22 1.72 5.85
C SER A 40 11.63 1.39 6.42
N ARG A 41 11.97 0.09 6.56
CA ARG A 41 13.32 -0.35 6.99
C ARG A 41 14.39 -0.24 5.91
N PHE A 42 14.02 -0.31 4.63
CA PHE A 42 14.93 -0.05 3.50
C PHE A 42 15.40 1.42 3.52
N ILE A 43 14.51 2.36 3.85
CA ILE A 43 14.83 3.79 3.99
C ILE A 43 15.72 4.04 5.21
N ASP A 44 15.44 3.38 6.34
CA ASP A 44 16.14 3.64 7.61
C ASP A 44 17.49 2.92 7.77
N GLY A 45 17.81 1.91 6.95
CA GLY A 45 19.14 1.25 6.88
C GLY A 45 19.71 0.62 8.17
N THR A 46 18.99 0.61 9.29
CA THR A 46 19.61 0.52 10.63
C THR A 46 19.19 -0.66 11.51
N LYS A 47 18.32 -1.59 11.08
CA LYS A 47 17.88 -2.71 11.95
C LYS A 47 18.01 -4.09 11.31
N SER A 48 18.82 -4.94 11.94
CA SER A 48 18.96 -6.37 11.64
C SER A 48 17.65 -7.12 11.90
N ILE A 49 17.29 -8.02 10.99
CA ILE A 49 16.10 -8.90 11.07
C ILE A 49 16.62 -10.34 11.01
N SER A 50 16.07 -11.25 11.82
CA SER A 50 16.44 -12.68 11.83
C SER A 50 15.23 -13.60 11.58
N GLY A 51 15.51 -14.81 11.07
CA GLY A 51 14.51 -15.88 10.88
C GLY A 51 13.87 -15.92 9.48
N ASP A 52 12.71 -16.56 9.34
CA ASP A 52 12.00 -16.70 8.04
C ASP A 52 11.67 -15.34 7.38
N VAL A 53 11.53 -14.30 8.22
CA VAL A 53 11.33 -12.92 7.79
C VAL A 53 12.58 -12.36 7.10
N GLU A 54 13.79 -12.81 7.47
CA GLU A 54 15.05 -12.40 6.84
C GLU A 54 15.18 -12.95 5.42
N PHE A 55 14.76 -14.19 5.17
CA PHE A 55 14.76 -14.78 3.83
C PHE A 55 13.76 -14.09 2.90
N ALA A 56 12.53 -13.91 3.35
CA ALA A 56 11.52 -13.16 2.61
C ALA A 56 11.97 -11.69 2.38
N ALA A 57 12.58 -11.07 3.39
CA ALA A 57 13.15 -9.73 3.26
C ALA A 57 14.28 -9.67 2.22
N ARG A 58 15.15 -10.68 2.16
CA ARG A 58 16.25 -10.77 1.17
C ARG A 58 15.76 -10.96 -0.25
N ASP A 59 14.77 -11.82 -0.47
CA ASP A 59 14.22 -12.04 -1.80
C ASP A 59 13.41 -10.83 -2.26
N ASN A 60 12.65 -10.20 -1.37
CA ASN A 60 12.00 -8.92 -1.64
C ASN A 60 13.03 -7.81 -1.89
N LEU A 61 14.13 -7.77 -1.13
CA LEU A 61 15.21 -6.80 -1.33
C LEU A 61 15.86 -6.98 -2.70
N LYS A 62 16.14 -8.22 -3.13
CA LYS A 62 16.66 -8.49 -4.49
C LYS A 62 15.66 -8.08 -5.56
N ALA A 63 14.37 -8.36 -5.36
CA ALA A 63 13.32 -7.96 -6.27
C ALA A 63 13.26 -6.42 -6.37
N ILE A 64 13.27 -5.70 -5.25
CA ILE A 64 13.27 -4.23 -5.18
C ILE A 64 14.55 -3.63 -5.80
N GLN A 65 15.72 -4.17 -5.50
CA GLN A 65 17.01 -3.74 -6.09
C GLN A 65 17.09 -3.98 -7.59
N SER A 66 16.29 -4.90 -8.13
CA SER A 66 16.21 -5.16 -9.57
C SER A 66 15.20 -4.27 -10.29
N ARG A 67 14.40 -3.48 -9.56
CA ARG A 67 13.40 -2.58 -10.17
C ARG A 67 14.11 -1.36 -10.74
N ASP A 68 13.76 -1.04 -11.98
CA ASP A 68 14.05 0.28 -12.52
C ASP A 68 13.04 1.32 -11.99
N ILE A 69 13.40 2.59 -12.17
CA ILE A 69 12.57 3.72 -11.70
C ILE A 69 11.18 3.75 -12.36
N LEU A 70 11.05 3.23 -13.59
CA LEU A 70 9.79 3.20 -14.31
C LEU A 70 8.83 2.17 -13.69
N ALA A 71 9.35 1.03 -13.24
CA ALA A 71 8.58 0.02 -12.52
C ALA A 71 8.09 0.54 -11.15
N VAL A 72 8.84 1.44 -10.51
CA VAL A 72 8.39 2.11 -9.28
C VAL A 72 7.30 3.14 -9.57
N ILE A 73 7.48 3.99 -10.59
CA ILE A 73 6.47 4.96 -11.02
C ILE A 73 5.15 4.29 -11.43
N ASN A 74 5.22 3.18 -12.17
CA ASN A 74 4.03 2.43 -12.58
C ASN A 74 3.28 1.86 -11.37
N SER A 75 4.01 1.40 -10.35
CA SER A 75 3.43 0.92 -9.10
C SER A 75 2.74 2.03 -8.32
N ILE A 76 3.40 3.19 -8.17
CA ILE A 76 2.80 4.40 -7.57
C ILE A 76 1.50 4.77 -8.29
N THR A 77 1.55 4.81 -9.63
CA THR A 77 0.38 5.13 -10.46
C THR A 77 -0.75 4.12 -10.25
N ALA A 78 -0.44 2.82 -10.18
CA ALA A 78 -1.43 1.78 -9.90
C ALA A 78 -2.07 1.97 -8.51
N MET A 79 -1.28 2.26 -7.46
CA MET A 79 -1.81 2.51 -6.10
C MET A 79 -2.80 3.69 -6.05
N THR A 80 -2.65 4.69 -6.92
CA THR A 80 -3.63 5.79 -6.99
C THR A 80 -5.03 5.35 -7.43
N LEU A 81 -5.14 4.22 -8.16
CA LEU A 81 -6.43 3.66 -8.56
C LEU A 81 -7.15 3.00 -7.38
N ASP A 82 -6.40 2.51 -6.40
CA ASP A 82 -6.89 1.87 -5.18
C ASP A 82 -7.06 2.87 -4.01
N MET A 83 -7.01 4.17 -4.30
CA MET A 83 -7.08 5.23 -3.29
C MET A 83 -8.40 5.17 -2.51
N PRO A 84 -8.37 5.05 -1.17
CA PRO A 84 -9.58 5.01 -0.36
C PRO A 84 -10.36 6.33 -0.43
N LYS A 85 -11.69 6.24 -0.55
CA LYS A 85 -12.56 7.43 -0.46
C LYS A 85 -12.47 8.04 0.96
N PRO A 86 -12.58 9.38 1.10
CA PRO A 86 -12.85 10.37 0.06
C PRO A 86 -11.59 10.90 -0.66
N PHE A 87 -10.42 10.32 -0.43
CA PHE A 87 -9.16 10.84 -0.96
C PHE A 87 -9.07 10.68 -2.48
N LEU A 88 -8.42 11.66 -3.10
CA LEU A 88 -8.07 11.67 -4.51
C LEU A 88 -6.55 11.76 -4.63
N ALA A 89 -6.01 11.12 -5.64
CA ALA A 89 -4.61 11.18 -5.99
C ALA A 89 -4.45 11.51 -7.47
N VAL A 90 -3.50 12.39 -7.80
CA VAL A 90 -3.14 12.67 -9.20
C VAL A 90 -1.64 12.65 -9.36
N CYS A 91 -1.21 11.97 -10.41
CA CYS A 91 0.18 11.93 -10.85
C CYS A 91 0.37 12.80 -12.09
N TYR A 92 1.51 13.50 -12.17
CA TYR A 92 1.91 14.31 -13.31
C TYR A 92 3.33 13.96 -13.71
N ALA A 93 3.60 13.88 -15.02
CA ALA A 93 4.95 13.72 -15.55
C ALA A 93 5.38 15.03 -16.24
N GLY A 94 6.44 15.65 -15.73
CA GLY A 94 6.99 16.88 -16.26
C GLY A 94 8.10 16.61 -17.27
N SER A 95 7.84 16.78 -18.56
CA SER A 95 8.83 16.52 -19.61
C SER A 95 9.99 17.52 -19.65
N ALA A 96 9.79 18.74 -19.15
CA ALA A 96 10.81 19.80 -19.19
C ALA A 96 11.90 19.65 -18.11
N ILE A 97 11.56 19.01 -16.99
CA ILE A 97 12.45 18.80 -15.83
C ILE A 97 12.69 17.33 -15.52
N ASN A 98 12.28 16.42 -16.43
CA ASN A 98 12.27 14.98 -16.23
C ASN A 98 11.74 14.62 -14.83
N SER A 99 10.55 15.12 -14.48
CA SER A 99 9.97 14.92 -13.15
C SER A 99 8.77 13.99 -13.16
N PHE A 100 8.52 13.40 -12.01
CA PHE A 100 7.27 12.75 -11.68
C PHE A 100 6.76 13.33 -10.36
N ASP A 101 5.51 13.79 -10.36
CA ASP A 101 4.87 14.43 -9.23
C ASP A 101 3.61 13.66 -8.84
N ILE A 102 3.33 13.54 -7.54
CA ILE A 102 2.08 13.00 -7.01
C ILE A 102 1.52 13.93 -5.95
N ASN A 103 0.21 14.16 -6.01
CA ASN A 103 -0.51 14.91 -5.00
C ASN A 103 -1.70 14.09 -4.51
N VAL A 104 -1.84 13.94 -3.20
CA VAL A 104 -2.96 13.25 -2.54
C VAL A 104 -3.68 14.21 -1.60
N TRP A 105 -4.99 14.36 -1.78
CA TRP A 105 -5.80 15.29 -1.00
C TRP A 105 -7.21 14.77 -0.72
N ASN A 106 -7.88 15.36 0.27
CA ASN A 106 -9.30 15.15 0.52
C ASN A 106 -10.10 16.36 -0.01
N PRO A 107 -10.96 16.20 -1.02
CA PRO A 107 -11.70 17.31 -1.62
C PRO A 107 -12.73 17.95 -0.66
N SER A 108 -13.09 17.28 0.43
CA SER A 108 -14.03 17.81 1.43
C SER A 108 -13.36 18.68 2.49
N ASP A 109 -12.03 18.69 2.55
CA ASP A 109 -11.27 19.42 3.55
C ASP A 109 -10.97 20.83 3.01
N LYS A 110 -11.84 21.79 3.32
CA LYS A 110 -11.77 23.17 2.78
C LYS A 110 -10.61 24.01 3.36
N ASP A 111 -10.05 23.59 4.49
CA ASP A 111 -9.02 24.33 5.23
C ASP A 111 -7.64 23.65 5.23
N SER A 112 -7.49 22.47 4.61
CA SER A 112 -6.19 21.80 4.55
C SER A 112 -5.54 21.97 3.16
N LEU A 113 -4.86 23.10 2.98
CA LEU A 113 -3.76 23.25 2.00
C LEU A 113 -2.56 22.32 2.32
N ASN A 114 -2.67 21.48 3.35
CA ASN A 114 -1.76 20.39 3.58
C ASN A 114 -2.19 19.24 2.67
N ASP A 115 -1.57 19.16 1.48
CA ASP A 115 -1.45 17.89 0.76
C ASP A 115 -1.06 16.83 1.80
N ARG A 116 -1.88 15.79 1.97
CA ARG A 116 -1.56 14.75 2.97
C ARG A 116 -0.35 13.92 2.54
N LEU A 117 -0.13 13.87 1.23
CA LEU A 117 1.10 13.41 0.62
C LEU A 117 1.36 14.22 -0.64
N ASN A 118 2.49 14.91 -0.69
CA ASN A 118 3.02 15.55 -1.89
C ASN A 118 4.41 14.97 -2.16
N GLY A 119 4.60 14.39 -3.34
CA GLY A 119 5.86 13.81 -3.75
C GLY A 119 6.33 14.41 -5.07
N ASN A 120 7.58 14.86 -5.11
CA ASN A 120 8.26 15.28 -6.33
C ASN A 120 9.50 14.41 -6.51
N LEU A 121 9.61 13.77 -7.67
CA LEU A 121 10.77 13.00 -8.12
C LEU A 121 11.43 13.73 -9.27
N ILE A 122 12.75 13.88 -9.21
CA ILE A 122 13.56 14.36 -10.32
C ILE A 122 14.34 13.15 -10.87
N LEU A 123 13.97 12.69 -12.06
CA LEU A 123 14.33 11.37 -12.59
C LEU A 123 15.77 11.27 -13.10
N ASP A 124 16.47 12.40 -13.27
CA ASP A 124 17.86 12.45 -13.72
C ASP A 124 18.87 12.43 -12.56
N LYS A 125 18.41 12.45 -11.30
CA LYS A 125 19.28 12.39 -10.13
C LYS A 125 19.77 10.96 -9.84
N PRO A 126 21.01 10.80 -9.32
CA PRO A 126 21.50 9.49 -8.88
C PRO A 126 20.62 8.83 -7.80
N SER A 127 19.95 9.64 -6.96
CA SER A 127 19.04 9.17 -5.91
C SER A 127 17.63 8.85 -6.40
N ALA A 128 17.31 9.05 -7.69
CA ALA A 128 15.93 9.07 -8.16
C ALA A 128 15.18 7.75 -7.89
N LEU A 129 15.87 6.60 -7.92
CA LEU A 129 15.28 5.31 -7.56
C LEU A 129 14.97 5.21 -6.06
N GLU A 130 15.88 5.67 -5.20
CA GLU A 130 15.67 5.68 -3.74
C GLU A 130 14.53 6.63 -3.37
N ASP A 131 14.50 7.82 -3.97
CA ASP A 131 13.44 8.80 -3.79
C ASP A 131 12.08 8.23 -4.26
N ALA A 132 12.06 7.52 -5.40
CA ALA A 132 10.86 6.87 -5.91
C ALA A 132 10.36 5.75 -4.98
N LEU A 133 11.26 4.91 -4.47
CA LEU A 133 10.92 3.84 -3.52
C LEU A 133 10.41 4.40 -2.19
N SER A 134 11.00 5.50 -1.73
CA SER A 134 10.53 6.22 -0.54
C SER A 134 9.11 6.74 -0.72
N LEU A 135 8.84 7.37 -1.86
CA LEU A 135 7.51 7.87 -2.20
C LEU A 135 6.47 6.73 -2.35
N GLU A 136 6.86 5.62 -2.97
CA GLU A 136 6.04 4.41 -3.07
C GLU A 136 5.65 3.89 -1.68
N SER A 137 6.62 3.82 -0.75
CA SER A 137 6.36 3.40 0.64
C SER A 137 5.38 4.33 1.35
N GLN A 138 5.58 5.64 1.25
CA GLN A 138 4.73 6.64 1.90
C GLN A 138 3.29 6.58 1.39
N LEU A 139 3.09 6.35 0.09
CA LEU A 139 1.77 6.17 -0.49
C LEU A 139 1.09 4.89 0.01
N ALA A 140 1.83 3.77 0.06
CA ALA A 140 1.31 2.51 0.57
C ALA A 140 0.89 2.62 2.05
N GLU A 141 1.75 3.22 2.88
CA GLU A 141 1.46 3.51 4.30
C GLU A 141 0.20 4.35 4.45
N PHE A 142 0.09 5.43 3.67
CA PHE A 142 -1.09 6.28 3.68
C PHE A 142 -2.37 5.50 3.37
N ILE A 143 -2.38 4.68 2.32
CA ILE A 143 -3.55 3.89 1.91
C ILE A 143 -3.96 2.92 3.03
N ILE A 144 -3.00 2.21 3.63
CA ILE A 144 -3.25 1.24 4.71
C ILE A 144 -3.81 1.95 5.94
N GLU A 145 -3.20 3.05 6.37
CA GLU A 145 -3.69 3.80 7.53
C GLU A 145 -5.14 4.28 7.38
N ILE A 146 -5.53 4.70 6.17
CA ILE A 146 -6.90 5.15 5.91
C ILE A 146 -7.87 3.96 5.88
N LYS A 147 -7.48 2.83 5.29
CA LYS A 147 -8.29 1.60 5.30
C LYS A 147 -8.52 1.10 6.73
N ASP A 148 -7.46 0.96 7.54
CA ASP A 148 -7.55 0.53 8.94
C ASP A 148 -8.48 1.45 9.76
N LYS A 149 -8.37 2.77 9.60
CA LYS A 149 -9.27 3.73 10.29
C LYS A 149 -10.72 3.60 9.85
N THR A 150 -10.97 3.23 8.60
CA THR A 150 -12.32 3.06 8.05
C THR A 150 -12.94 1.75 8.54
N GLU A 151 -12.16 0.68 8.65
CA GLU A 151 -12.62 -0.61 9.16
C GLU A 151 -12.88 -0.59 10.68
N VAL A 152 -12.08 0.13 11.46
CA VAL A 152 -12.31 0.30 12.91
C VAL A 152 -13.53 1.19 13.21
N ALA A 153 -13.91 2.07 12.28
CA ALA A 153 -15.05 2.98 12.43
C ALA A 153 -16.38 2.40 11.92
N ALA A 154 -16.36 1.26 11.22
CA ALA A 154 -17.53 0.58 10.65
C ALA A 154 -18.08 -0.50 11.59
#